data_AF-A0AAU5GQ93-F1
#
_entry.id   AF-A0AAU5GQ93-F1
#
_cell.length_a   1.000
_cell.length_b   1.000
_cell.length_c   1.000
_cell.angle_alpha   90.00
_cell.angle_beta   90.00
_cell.angle_gamma   90.00
#
_symmetry.space_group_name_H-M   'P 1'
#
loop_
_entity.id
_entity.type
_entity.pdbx_description
1 polymer ?
#
loop_
_entity_poly.entity_id
_entity_poly.type
_entity_poly.pdbx_seq_one_letter_code
_entity_poly.pdbx_strand_id
1 'polypeptide(L)'
;MGDDPVLYQIRVDGHLGPTLLTAFPALVPEQQGAETVLTGLLPDTAALFGVLSEIEALGLDLLEVRRVSVRPNHPPPKGDAP
;
A
#
# COMPACT_ATOMS: atom_id res chain seq x y z
N MET A 1 14.39 17.86 2.95
CA MET A 1 14.31 16.59 2.20
C MET A 1 13.37 15.71 3.00
N GLY A 2 12.07 15.78 2.72
CA GLY A 2 11.05 14.99 3.40
C GLY A 2 10.39 14.12 2.35
N ASP A 3 10.83 12.87 2.26
CA ASP A 3 9.94 11.84 1.78
C ASP A 3 9.51 11.10 3.04
N ASP A 4 8.33 11.48 3.55
CA ASP A 4 7.73 10.78 4.67
C ASP A 4 7.28 9.42 4.13
N PRO A 5 7.66 8.30 4.77
CA PRO A 5 7.31 6.98 4.25
C PRO A 5 5.79 6.89 4.06
N VAL A 6 5.37 6.73 2.82
CA VAL A 6 3.96 6.71 2.46
C VAL A 6 3.46 5.27 2.59
N LEU A 7 2.34 5.11 3.27
CA LEU A 7 1.68 3.81 3.34
C LEU A 7 0.93 3.60 2.03
N TYR A 8 1.21 2.50 1.34
CA TYR A 8 0.50 2.12 0.12
C TYR A 8 -0.40 0.92 0.40
N GLN A 9 -1.59 0.96 -0.21
CA GLN A 9 -2.55 -0.12 -0.26
C GLN A 9 -2.70 -0.55 -1.71
N ILE A 10 -2.46 -1.82 -1.99
CA ILE A 10 -2.57 -2.42 -3.30
C ILE A 10 -3.63 -3.51 -3.22
N ARG A 11 -4.70 -3.39 -4.01
CA ARG A 11 -5.78 -4.37 -4.10
C ARG A 11 -5.61 -5.17 -5.37
N VAL A 12 -5.74 -6.48 -5.25
CA VAL A 12 -5.65 -7.43 -6.36
C VAL A 12 -6.84 -8.38 -6.31
N ASP A 13 -7.30 -8.78 -7.50
CA ASP A 13 -8.41 -9.70 -7.67
C ASP A 13 -7.96 -11.11 -7.33
N GLY A 14 -8.84 -11.85 -6.67
CA GLY A 14 -8.56 -13.20 -6.23
C GLY A 14 -7.78 -13.28 -4.92
N HIS A 15 -7.56 -14.53 -4.52
CA HIS A 15 -6.91 -14.88 -3.27
C HIS A 15 -5.43 -15.13 -3.49
N LEU A 16 -4.55 -14.33 -2.90
CA LEU A 16 -3.15 -14.71 -2.83
C LEU A 16 -3.02 -15.82 -1.80
N GLY A 17 -2.71 -17.00 -2.30
CA GLY A 17 -2.34 -18.12 -1.45
C GLY A 17 -1.09 -17.79 -0.62
N PRO A 18 -0.86 -18.48 0.51
CA PRO A 18 0.26 -18.24 1.41
C PRO A 18 1.63 -18.25 0.71
N THR A 19 1.79 -19.02 -0.36
CA THR A 19 3.00 -19.04 -1.20
C THR A 19 3.25 -17.71 -1.91
N LEU A 20 2.23 -17.10 -2.50
CA LEU A 20 2.34 -15.80 -3.17
C LEU A 20 2.64 -14.70 -2.15
N LEU A 21 2.07 -14.81 -0.96
CA LEU A 21 2.34 -13.89 0.15
C LEU A 21 3.81 -13.92 0.59
N THR A 22 4.52 -15.02 0.40
CA THR A 22 5.97 -15.08 0.69
C THR A 22 6.82 -14.23 -0.24
N ALA A 23 6.32 -13.86 -1.42
CA ALA A 23 7.00 -12.94 -2.33
C ALA A 23 7.01 -11.50 -1.78
N PHE A 24 6.03 -11.15 -0.93
CA PHE A 24 5.85 -9.80 -0.40
C PHE A 24 6.08 -9.70 1.12
N PRO A 25 7.25 -10.06 1.67
CA PRO A 25 7.46 -10.07 3.12
C PRO A 25 7.46 -8.68 3.75
N ALA A 26 7.67 -7.63 2.94
CA ALA A 26 7.62 -6.23 3.37
C ALA A 26 6.20 -5.64 3.37
N LEU A 27 5.22 -6.36 2.80
CA LEU A 27 3.82 -5.94 2.76
C LEU A 27 2.99 -6.84 3.67
N VAL A 28 1.96 -6.27 4.26
CA VAL A 28 0.96 -6.98 5.05
C VAL A 28 -0.20 -7.34 4.12
N PRO A 29 -0.39 -8.62 3.79
CA PRO A 29 -1.57 -9.06 3.07
C PRO A 29 -2.78 -9.16 3.98
N GLU A 30 -3.88 -8.60 3.54
CA GLU A 30 -5.19 -8.69 4.18
C GLU A 30 -6.19 -9.25 3.17
N GLN A 31 -6.83 -10.35 3.51
CA GLN A 31 -7.83 -10.97 2.64
C GLN A 31 -9.20 -10.30 2.88
N GLN A 32 -9.74 -9.67 1.83
CA GLN A 32 -11.00 -8.93 1.86
C GLN A 32 -12.01 -9.63 0.95
N GLY A 33 -12.73 -10.61 1.50
CA GLY A 33 -13.66 -11.41 0.71
C GLY A 33 -12.95 -12.18 -0.39
N ALA A 34 -13.29 -11.90 -1.66
CA ALA A 34 -12.67 -12.50 -2.84
C ALA A 34 -11.40 -11.79 -3.33
N GLU A 35 -11.02 -10.69 -2.70
CA GLU A 35 -9.87 -9.86 -3.07
C GLU A 35 -8.75 -9.99 -2.03
N THR A 36 -7.54 -9.61 -2.41
CA THR A 36 -6.42 -9.47 -1.49
C THR A 36 -5.90 -8.05 -1.48
N VAL A 37 -5.61 -7.53 -0.30
CA VAL A 37 -5.14 -6.17 -0.08
C VAL A 37 -3.75 -6.21 0.54
N LEU A 38 -2.74 -5.83 -0.23
CA LEU A 38 -1.35 -5.71 0.21
C LEU A 38 -1.11 -4.30 0.73
N THR A 39 -0.81 -4.16 2.02
CA THR A 39 -0.57 -2.86 2.67
C THR A 39 0.88 -2.77 3.15
N GLY A 40 1.63 -1.75 2.75
CA GLY A 40 3.01 -1.58 3.22
C GLY A 40 3.55 -0.17 3.10
N LEU A 41 4.50 0.17 3.97
CA LEU A 41 5.22 1.44 3.96
C LEU A 41 6.28 1.37 2.87
N LEU A 42 6.12 2.19 1.83
CA LEU A 42 7.08 2.26 0.74
C LEU A 42 7.78 3.63 0.79
N PRO A 43 9.12 3.66 0.72
CA PRO A 43 9.87 4.91 0.72
C PRO A 43 9.72 5.66 -0.60
N ASP A 44 9.39 4.99 -1.70
CA ASP A 44 9.35 5.59 -3.03
C ASP A 44 8.40 4.85 -3.97
N THR A 45 8.09 5.51 -5.10
CA THR A 45 7.31 4.89 -6.19
C THR A 45 8.07 3.73 -6.85
N ALA A 46 9.41 3.70 -6.79
CA ALA A 46 10.20 2.58 -7.31
C ALA A 46 9.90 1.26 -6.57
N ALA A 47 9.74 1.31 -5.24
CA ALA A 47 9.36 0.15 -4.46
C ALA A 47 7.94 -0.32 -4.82
N LEU A 48 7.02 0.62 -5.09
CA LEU A 48 5.69 0.28 -5.61
C LEU A 48 5.77 -0.42 -6.96
N PHE A 49 6.58 0.08 -7.91
CA PHE A 49 6.76 -0.58 -9.22
C PHE A 49 7.32 -1.99 -9.10
N GLY A 50 8.18 -2.27 -8.12
CA GLY A 50 8.64 -3.63 -7.82
C GLY A 50 7.48 -4.55 -7.43
N VAL A 51 6.62 -4.10 -6.51
CA VAL A 51 5.42 -4.84 -6.09
C VAL A 51 4.48 -5.08 -7.27
N LEU A 52 4.24 -4.07 -8.11
CA LEU A 52 3.40 -4.21 -9.31
C LEU A 52 3.99 -5.21 -10.31
N SER A 53 5.31 -5.19 -10.51
CA SER A 53 5.99 -6.13 -11.41
C SER A 53 5.88 -7.56 -10.90
N GLU A 54 5.94 -7.79 -9.59
CA GLU A 54 5.73 -9.12 -9.02
C GLU A 54 4.28 -9.57 -9.16
N ILE A 55 3.30 -8.68 -8.95
CA ILE A 55 1.88 -8.98 -9.21
C ILE A 55 1.67 -9.43 -10.67
N GLU A 56 2.23 -8.70 -11.63
CA GLU A 56 2.17 -9.08 -13.05
C GLU A 56 2.93 -10.38 -13.35
N ALA A 57 4.11 -10.58 -12.77
CA ALA A 57 4.91 -11.80 -12.94
C ALA A 57 4.20 -13.05 -12.40
N LEU A 58 3.39 -12.87 -11.36
CA LEU A 58 2.57 -13.91 -10.75
C LEU A 58 1.24 -14.13 -11.50
N GLY A 59 0.93 -13.29 -12.49
CA GLY A 59 -0.32 -13.36 -13.26
C GLY A 59 -1.54 -12.96 -12.45
N LEU A 60 -1.36 -12.06 -11.47
CA LEU A 60 -2.43 -11.54 -10.64
C LEU A 60 -3.03 -10.27 -11.27
N ASP A 61 -4.35 -10.12 -11.15
CA ASP A 61 -5.05 -8.95 -11.65
C ASP A 61 -5.00 -7.81 -10.63
N LEU A 62 -4.33 -6.72 -10.97
CA LEU A 62 -4.29 -5.51 -10.15
C LEU A 62 -5.61 -4.74 -10.24
N LEU A 63 -6.30 -4.62 -9.12
CA LEU A 63 -7.57 -3.88 -9.04
C LEU A 63 -7.36 -2.39 -8.76
N GLU A 64 -6.58 -2.06 -7.71
CA GLU A 64 -6.46 -0.68 -7.25
C GLU A 64 -5.12 -0.44 -6.53
N VAL A 65 -4.55 0.75 -6.68
CA VAL A 65 -3.42 1.21 -5.89
C VAL A 65 -3.78 2.54 -5.23
N ARG A 66 -3.72 2.57 -3.90
CA ARG A 66 -4.06 3.73 -3.09
C ARG A 66 -2.89 4.15 -2.23
N ARG A 67 -2.53 5.44 -2.31
CA ARG A 67 -1.61 6.08 -1.37
C ARG A 67 -2.38 6.50 -0.12
N VAL A 68 -2.07 5.89 1.02
CA VAL A 68 -2.57 6.29 2.32
C VAL A 68 -1.54 7.24 2.92
N SER A 69 -1.70 8.53 2.62
CA SER A 69 -0.92 9.56 3.30
C SER A 69 -1.24 9.50 4.79
N VAL A 70 -0.31 8.99 5.60
CA VAL A 70 -0.32 9.19 7.06
C VAL A 70 -0.02 10.66 7.26
N ARG A 71 -1.03 11.52 7.12
CA ARG A 71 -0.86 12.94 7.41
C ARG A 71 -0.40 13.02 8.87
N PRO A 72 0.80 13.53 9.19
CA PRO A 72 1.06 13.93 10.55
C PRO A 72 0.01 14.99 10.83
N ASN A 73 -0.88 14.69 11.76
CA ASN A 73 -1.95 15.56 12.21
C ASN A 73 -1.33 16.92 12.59
N HIS A 74 -1.34 17.89 11.68
CA HIS A 74 -1.09 19.28 12.01
C HIS A 74 -2.35 19.74 12.77
N PRO A 75 -2.28 19.96 14.10
CA PRO A 75 -3.43 20.48 14.81
C PRO A 75 -3.82 21.82 14.16
N PRO A 76 -5.12 22.12 13.98
CA PRO A 76 -5.53 23.40 13.43
C PRO A 76 -4.91 24.53 14.28
N PRO A 77 -4.41 25.62 13.65
CA PRO A 77 -3.94 26.76 14.43
C PRO A 77 -5.11 27.31 15.23
N LYS A 78 -5.05 27.15 16.55
CA LYS A 78 -5.93 27.83 17.49
C LYS A 78 -5.51 29.30 17.53
N GLY A 79 -6.17 30.12 16.73
CA GLY A 79 -6.02 31.58 16.66
C GLY A 79 -6.78 32.05 15.44
N ASP A 80 -7.91 32.72 15.56
CA ASP A 80 -7.98 34.07 16.08
C ASP A 80 -9.38 34.32 16.66
N ALA A 81 -9.43 34.84 17.89
CA ALA A 81 -10.65 35.39 18.47
C ALA A 81 -10.34 36.83 18.89
N PRO A 82 -10.92 37.83 18.21
CA PRO A 82 -11.13 39.15 18.79
C PRO A 82 -12.47 39.23 19.56
#